data_AF-A0A428JC30-F1
#
_entry.id   AF-A0A428JC30-F1
#
_cell.length_a   1.000
_cell.length_b   1.000
_cell.length_c   1.000
_cell.angle_alpha   90.00
_cell.angle_beta   90.00
_cell.angle_gamma   90.00
#
_symmetry.space_group_name_H-M   'P 1'
#
loop_
_entity.id
_entity.type
_entity.pdbx_description
1 polymer ?
#
loop_
_entity_poly.entity_id
_entity_poly.type
_entity_poly.pdbx_seq_one_letter_code
_entity_poly.pdbx_strand_id
1 'polypeptide(L)' 'MDTTKLSHDRYEVYVDGDYVGQKTLLNQSDDITDVNDFLKGQGHTAFSGVLDGDHYNIQAQSTEEAQQIKDALHIYLQTR' A
#
# COMPACT_ATOMS: atom_id res chain seq x y z
N MET A 1 22.69 -16.90 9.67
CA MET A 1 22.78 -16.17 8.39
C MET A 1 21.55 -16.57 7.62
N ASP A 2 20.48 -15.86 7.89
CA ASP A 2 19.11 -16.29 7.60
C ASP A 2 18.78 -15.93 6.14
N THR A 3 18.69 -16.97 5.34
CA THR A 3 18.34 -16.96 3.93
C THR A 3 16.92 -16.42 3.74
N THR A 4 16.82 -15.24 3.13
CA THR A 4 15.80 -14.87 2.14
C THR A 4 14.37 -15.33 2.45
N LYS A 5 13.63 -14.52 3.23
CA LYS A 5 12.16 -14.48 3.14
C LYS A 5 11.74 -13.77 1.84
N LEU A 6 12.05 -14.40 0.70
CA LEU A 6 11.50 -14.08 -0.63
C LEU A 6 10.16 -14.83 -0.76
N SER A 7 9.18 -14.50 0.08
CA SER A 7 7.89 -15.21 0.07
C SER A 7 6.68 -14.29 0.10
N HIS A 8 6.87 -12.98 0.25
CA HIS A 8 5.81 -12.00 0.01
C HIS A 8 6.15 -11.23 -1.27
N ASP A 9 6.09 -11.93 -2.41
CA ASP A 9 6.14 -11.30 -3.74
C ASP A 9 4.95 -10.37 -3.95
N ARG A 10 3.91 -10.48 -3.12
CA ARG A 10 2.69 -9.71 -3.24
C ARG A 10 2.18 -9.24 -1.89
N TYR A 11 1.74 -7.99 -1.87
CA TYR A 11 1.04 -7.37 -0.76
C TYR A 11 -0.35 -6.94 -1.18
N GLU A 12 -1.37 -7.35 -0.45
CA GLU A 12 -2.75 -6.93 -0.67
C GLU A 12 -2.99 -5.62 0.06
N VAL A 13 -3.46 -4.61 -0.65
CA VAL A 13 -3.65 -3.26 -0.11
C VAL A 13 -5.12 -3.02 0.14
N TYR A 14 -5.43 -2.70 1.39
CA TYR A 14 -6.77 -2.34 1.84
C TYR A 14 -6.79 -0.91 2.33
N VAL A 15 -7.89 -0.21 2.08
CA VAL A 15 -8.11 1.13 2.60
C VAL A 15 -9.45 1.14 3.32
N ASP A 16 -9.43 1.43 4.61
CA ASP A 16 -10.62 1.40 5.48
C ASP A 16 -11.33 0.02 5.47
N GLY A 17 -10.56 -1.06 5.28
CA GLY A 17 -11.07 -2.43 5.18
C GLY A 17 -11.59 -2.82 3.79
N ASP A 18 -11.51 -1.92 2.82
CA ASP A 18 -11.93 -2.16 1.44
C ASP A 18 -10.72 -2.53 0.57
N TYR A 19 -10.83 -3.64 -0.17
CA TYR A 19 -9.74 -4.10 -1.02
C TYR A 19 -9.57 -3.18 -2.24
N VAL A 20 -8.39 -2.57 -2.36
CA VAL A 20 -8.09 -1.64 -3.47
C VAL A 20 -7.33 -2.35 -4.59
N GLY A 21 -6.42 -3.24 -4.22
CA GLY A 21 -5.58 -3.94 -5.17
C GLY A 21 -4.44 -4.66 -4.49
N GLN A 22 -3.49 -5.15 -5.28
CA GLN A 22 -2.33 -5.88 -4.79
C GLN A 22 -1.06 -5.35 -5.45
N LYS A 23 -0.04 -5.05 -4.63
CA LYS A 23 1.29 -4.63 -5.09
C LYS A 23 2.18 -5.85 -5.19
N THR A 24 2.65 -6.15 -6.41
CA THR A 24 3.63 -7.21 -6.64
C THR A 24 5.04 -6.62 -6.58
N LEU A 25 5.85 -7.04 -5.61
CA LEU A 25 7.25 -6.65 -5.49
C LEU A 25 8.10 -7.49 -6.44
N LEU A 26 8.20 -7.04 -7.69
CA LEU A 26 8.98 -7.73 -8.72
C LEU A 26 10.50 -7.68 -8.48
N ASN A 27 10.97 -6.74 -7.64
CA ASN A 27 12.38 -6.51 -7.36
C ASN A 27 12.60 -6.25 -5.86
N GLN A 28 13.78 -6.58 -5.33
CA GLN A 28 14.17 -6.29 -3.95
C GLN A 28 14.19 -4.79 -3.60
N SER A 29 14.22 -3.91 -4.60
CA SER A 29 14.14 -2.46 -4.41
C SER A 29 12.71 -1.94 -4.26
N ASP A 30 11.72 -2.78 -4.57
CA ASP A 30 10.31 -2.44 -4.42
C ASP A 30 9.91 -2.77 -2.99
N ASP A 31 9.28 -1.83 -2.29
CA ASP A 31 8.79 -2.04 -0.93
C ASP A 31 7.36 -1.52 -0.82
N ILE A 32 6.56 -2.13 0.07
CA ILE A 32 5.20 -1.66 0.33
C ILE A 32 5.21 -0.22 0.88
N THR A 33 6.29 0.22 1.52
CA THR A 33 6.46 1.59 1.96
C THR A 33 6.51 2.62 0.83
N ASP A 34 6.74 2.23 -0.43
CA ASP A 34 6.70 3.12 -1.60
C ASP A 34 5.29 3.73 -1.77
N VAL A 35 4.23 2.97 -1.44
CA VAL A 35 2.86 3.50 -1.47
C VAL A 35 2.66 4.61 -0.44
N ASN A 36 3.37 4.56 0.70
CA ASN A 36 3.30 5.64 1.69
C ASN A 36 3.97 6.90 1.19
N ASP A 37 5.11 6.77 0.52
CA ASP A 37 5.82 7.93 -0.03
C ASP A 37 4.99 8.60 -1.12
N PHE A 38 4.38 7.79 -1.99
CA PHE A 38 3.43 8.27 -3.01
C PHE A 38 2.24 9.04 -2.39
N LEU A 39 1.60 8.48 -1.36
CA LEU A 39 0.49 9.15 -0.67
C LEU A 39 0.92 10.43 0.04
N LYS A 40 2.10 10.43 0.68
CA LYS A 40 2.69 11.64 1.27
C LYS A 40 2.99 12.70 0.21
N GLY A 41 3.46 12.30 -0.97
CA GLY A 41 3.69 13.18 -2.11
C GLY A 41 2.41 13.85 -2.63
N GLN A 42 1.25 13.20 -2.48
CA GLN A 42 -0.05 13.79 -2.76
C GLN A 42 -0.58 14.72 -1.65
N GLY A 43 0.08 14.78 -0.50
CA GLY A 43 -0.33 15.58 0.65
C GLY A 43 -1.09 14.78 1.73
N HIS A 44 -1.31 13.49 1.54
CA HIS A 44 -1.88 12.62 2.57
C HIS A 44 -0.80 12.30 3.60
N THR A 45 -0.91 12.89 4.79
CA THR A 45 0.05 12.66 5.89
C THR A 45 -0.62 12.13 7.14
N ALA A 46 -1.95 12.17 7.19
CA ALA A 46 -2.73 11.79 8.36
C ALA A 46 -3.23 10.33 8.30
N PHE A 47 -2.83 9.54 7.30
CA PHE A 47 -3.19 8.14 7.20
C PHE A 47 -2.30 7.26 8.09
N SER A 48 -2.83 6.13 8.55
CA SER A 48 -2.09 5.10 9.28
C SER A 48 -2.04 3.82 8.47
N GLY A 49 -0.84 3.40 8.08
CA GLY A 49 -0.61 2.12 7.40
C GLY A 49 -0.13 1.07 8.38
N VAL A 50 -0.83 -0.07 8.43
CA VAL A 50 -0.48 -1.24 9.23
C VAL A 50 -0.19 -2.38 8.28
N LEU A 51 1.04 -2.89 8.32
CA LEU A 51 1.43 -4.09 7.59
C LEU A 51 1.26 -5.31 8.49
N ASP A 52 0.35 -6.21 8.11
CA ASP A 52 0.13 -7.50 8.75
C ASP A 52 0.45 -8.63 7.76
N GLY A 53 1.70 -9.12 7.81
CA GLY A 53 2.17 -10.17 6.91
C GLY A 53 2.21 -9.71 5.45
N ASP A 54 1.25 -10.18 4.66
CA ASP A 54 1.00 -9.83 3.26
C ASP A 54 -0.17 -8.84 3.07
N HIS A 55 -0.90 -8.50 4.13
CA HIS A 55 -1.96 -7.49 4.07
C HIS A 55 -1.46 -6.13 4.53
N TYR A 56 -1.62 -5.11 3.70
CA TYR A 56 -1.33 -3.72 4.01
C TYR A 56 -2.62 -2.93 4.19
N ASN A 57 -2.96 -2.62 5.42
CA ASN A 57 -4.17 -1.89 5.77
C ASN A 57 -3.87 -0.42 6.01
N ILE A 58 -4.47 0.44 5.21
CA ILE A 58 -4.41 1.89 5.34
C ILE A 58 -5.71 2.39 5.96
N GLN A 59 -5.59 3.13 7.05
CA GLN A 59 -6.70 3.84 7.68
C GLN A 59 -6.52 5.33 7.44
N ALA A 60 -7.45 5.95 6.74
CA ALA A 60 -7.50 7.40 6.59
C ALA A 60 -8.19 8.04 7.80
N GLN A 61 -8.00 9.34 8.02
CA GLN A 61 -8.75 10.06 9.07
C GLN A 61 -10.20 10.32 8.66
N SER A 62 -10.45 10.46 7.37
CA SER A 62 -11.73 10.89 6.81
C SER A 62 -12.13 10.04 5.61
N THR A 63 -13.44 9.90 5.37
CA THR A 63 -13.97 9.15 4.23
C THR A 63 -13.52 9.73 2.88
N GLU A 64 -13.42 11.06 2.79
CA GLU A 64 -12.92 11.75 1.59
C GLU A 64 -11.46 11.38 1.31
N GLU A 65 -10.59 11.42 2.32
CA GLU A 65 -9.20 10.97 2.18
C GLU A 65 -9.12 9.48 1.84
N ALA A 66 -9.94 8.64 2.47
CA ALA A 66 -9.99 7.22 2.13
C ALA A 66 -10.31 7.02 0.65
N GLN A 67 -11.27 7.75 0.09
CA GLN A 67 -11.59 7.67 -1.33
C GLN A 67 -10.46 8.18 -2.23
N GLN A 68 -9.80 9.27 -1.87
CA GLN A 68 -8.65 9.78 -2.64
C GLN A 68 -7.48 8.80 -2.63
N ILE A 69 -7.16 8.24 -1.46
CA ILE A 69 -6.14 7.21 -1.28
C ILE A 69 -6.49 5.96 -2.10
N LYS A 70 -7.75 5.50 -2.05
CA LYS A 70 -8.24 4.37 -2.86
C LYS A 70 -8.05 4.61 -4.35
N ASP A 71 -8.50 5.75 -4.86
CA ASP A 71 -8.41 6.07 -6.29
C ASP A 71 -6.95 6.15 -6.75
N ALA A 72 -6.11 6.83 -5.96
CA ALA A 72 -4.70 6.99 -6.30
C ALA A 72 -3.92 5.66 -6.23
N LEU A 73 -4.18 4.84 -5.21
CA LEU A 73 -3.60 3.50 -5.12
C LEU A 73 -4.12 2.59 -6.22
N HIS A 74 -5.41 2.66 -6.57
CA HIS A 74 -5.97 1.89 -7.66
C HIS A 74 -5.26 2.21 -8.98
N ILE A 75 -5.04 3.50 -9.28
CA ILE A 75 -4.28 3.92 -10.48
C ILE A 75 -2.83 3.46 -10.39
N TYR A 76 -2.16 3.67 -9.25
CA TYR A 76 -0.76 3.28 -9.05
C TYR A 76 -0.54 1.76 -9.21
N LEU A 77 -1.46 0.95 -8.67
CA LEU A 77 -1.42 -0.51 -8.75
C LEU A 77 -1.83 -1.03 -10.13
N GLN A 78 -2.70 -0.32 -10.87
CA GLN A 78 -3.13 -0.70 -12.21
C GLN A 78 -2.15 -0.27 -13.31
N THR A 79 -1.28 0.71 -13.04
CA THR A 79 -0.32 1.25 -14.03
C THR A 79 0.94 0.38 -14.19
N ARG A 80 1.06 -0.72 -13.45
CA ARG A 80 2.27 -1.55 -13.38
C ARG A 80 1.98 -3.02 -13.67
#